data_AF-A0AAV1DUJ4-F1
#
_entry.id   AF-A0AAV1DUJ4-F1
#
_cell.length_a   1.000
_cell.length_b   1.000
_cell.length_c   1.000
_cell.angle_alpha   90.00
_cell.angle_beta   90.00
_cell.angle_gamma   90.00
#
_symmetry.space_group_name_H-M   'P 1'
#
loop_
_entity.id
_entity.type
_entity.pdbx_description
1 polymer ?
#
loop_
_entity_poly.entity_id
_entity_poly.type
_entity_poly.pdbx_seq_one_letter_code
_entity_poly.pdbx_strand_id
1 'polypeptide(L)'
;MSKLSSLPGRLSYMQFAFCFLHRLLNAYMIHILYNIPEERLCFDVSLFICLADAFIGVNIGTDLSDMPHPTQVVALLKSQQIKHVRLYNADRGMLLALANTGIKVAISVPNEQLLGIGQSNATAANWVSQNVVAHYPSTNITTICVGSEVLTSLPNAAPILVNALRFIHSALVASNLDRQIKVSTPLPSSIILDPFPPSQAFFNHSLNRVLVPMLSFLQSTGSSFMLNVYPYYDYMQSNGVIPLDYALFKPLPANREVVDANTLLHYTNVFDAVIDAAYFAMASLNFTNIPVLVTESGWPSKGDSKEPDATLENANTYNSNLIRHVLNHTGTPKHPGIAVSTYIYELYNEDTRPGPLSEKNWGLFDANGAPIYVLHITDAGSVLANDTTNQTYCAAKDGADVKLLQAALDWACGPGKVDCSQLAQGQPCYEPDTVAEHATYAFDAYYKMNGKDPEACDFKGVAAITTSNPSKPNS
;
A
#
# COMPACT_ATOMS: atom_id res chain seq x y z
N MET A 1 -2.19 7.11 77.94
CA MET A 1 -3.16 8.21 77.74
C MET A 1 -2.70 9.00 76.52
N SER A 2 -3.28 8.71 75.34
CA SER A 2 -4.21 9.59 74.57
C SER A 2 -3.46 10.68 73.75
N LYS A 3 -3.71 10.96 72.46
CA LYS A 3 -4.76 10.59 71.48
C LYS A 3 -4.32 11.10 70.08
N LEU A 4 -4.87 10.48 69.03
CA LEU A 4 -5.05 10.93 67.61
C LEU A 4 -5.57 12.40 67.51
N SER A 5 -5.57 13.18 66.41
CA SER A 5 -5.54 13.09 64.92
C SER A 5 -5.46 14.56 64.40
N SER A 6 -4.94 14.95 63.23
CA SER A 6 -5.64 14.99 61.92
C SER A 6 -4.77 15.65 60.80
N LEU A 7 -5.11 15.31 59.54
CA LEU A 7 -4.50 15.66 58.23
C LEU A 7 -4.62 17.14 57.78
N PRO A 8 -3.88 17.56 56.71
CA PRO A 8 -4.51 17.64 55.37
C PRO A 8 -3.61 17.29 54.15
N GLY A 9 -4.24 16.96 53.01
CA GLY A 9 -3.75 17.33 51.66
C GLY A 9 -3.24 16.21 50.72
N ARG A 10 -4.11 15.68 49.85
CA ARG A 10 -3.83 14.70 48.79
C ARG A 10 -3.16 15.33 47.55
N LEU A 11 -1.99 14.82 47.16
CA LEU A 11 -1.50 14.76 45.76
C LEU A 11 -1.39 13.27 45.37
N SER A 12 -2.11 12.83 44.34
CA SER A 12 -2.15 11.43 43.88
C SER A 12 -1.15 11.22 42.72
N TYR A 13 -0.03 10.51 42.87
CA TYR A 13 0.15 9.05 42.86
C TYR A 13 -0.19 8.29 41.55
N MET A 14 -0.17 8.93 40.37
CA MET A 14 -0.31 8.21 39.07
C MET A 14 0.85 8.33 38.07
N GLN A 15 1.93 9.08 38.35
CA GLN A 15 3.04 9.24 37.38
C GLN A 15 4.29 8.40 37.67
N PHE A 16 4.38 7.70 38.82
CA PHE A 16 5.57 6.92 39.21
C PHE A 16 5.38 5.39 39.22
N ALA A 17 4.16 4.88 39.00
CA ALA A 17 3.87 3.44 39.00
C ALA A 17 4.13 2.74 37.65
N PHE A 18 4.25 3.48 36.54
CA PHE A 18 4.40 2.88 35.20
C PHE A 18 5.84 2.50 34.81
N CYS A 19 6.86 3.05 35.47
CA CYS A 19 8.26 2.71 35.18
C CYS A 19 8.82 1.54 36.01
N PHE A 20 8.10 1.05 37.02
CA PHE A 20 8.57 -0.06 37.88
C PHE A 20 7.97 -1.42 37.49
N LEU A 21 6.81 -1.46 36.82
CA LEU A 21 6.18 -2.71 36.37
C LEU A 21 6.85 -3.33 35.14
N HIS A 22 7.50 -2.53 34.28
CA HIS A 22 8.10 -3.04 33.05
C HIS A 22 9.43 -3.78 33.27
N ARG A 23 10.16 -3.50 34.36
CA ARG A 23 11.42 -4.20 34.71
C ARG A 23 11.24 -5.42 35.63
N LEU A 24 10.07 -5.61 36.25
CA LEU A 24 9.79 -6.79 37.09
C LEU A 24 9.23 -7.99 36.28
N LEU A 25 8.59 -7.75 35.13
CA LEU A 25 8.09 -8.82 34.26
C LEU A 25 9.18 -9.56 33.47
N ASN A 26 10.37 -8.95 33.30
CA ASN A 26 11.48 -9.58 32.57
C ASN A 26 12.47 -10.35 33.48
N ALA A 27 12.33 -10.27 34.80
CA ALA A 27 13.23 -10.92 35.76
C ALA A 27 12.65 -12.16 36.45
N TYR A 28 11.32 -12.39 36.36
CA TYR A 28 10.68 -13.60 36.90
C TYR A 28 10.60 -14.77 35.90
N MET A 29 10.96 -14.55 34.63
CA MET A 29 10.92 -15.54 33.54
C MET A 29 12.24 -16.31 33.34
N ILE A 30 13.19 -16.23 34.27
CA ILE A 30 14.47 -16.97 34.20
C ILE A 30 14.69 -17.89 35.41
N HIS A 31 13.84 -17.82 36.46
CA HIS A 31 14.05 -18.59 37.69
C HIS A 31 13.02 -19.69 38.02
N ILE A 32 12.04 -19.96 37.15
CA ILE A 32 11.11 -21.11 37.30
C ILE A 32 11.29 -22.10 36.14
N LEU A 33 12.52 -22.56 35.92
CA LEU A 33 12.83 -23.70 35.04
C LEU A 33 13.67 -24.78 35.73
N TYR A 34 13.79 -24.74 37.06
CA TYR A 34 14.40 -25.84 37.82
C TYR A 34 13.51 -26.21 39.00
N ASN A 35 12.96 -27.43 38.94
CA ASN A 35 12.17 -28.17 39.92
C ASN A 35 10.64 -27.97 39.85
N ILE A 36 9.93 -29.00 39.36
CA ILE A 36 8.87 -29.79 40.05
C ILE A 36 8.23 -30.77 39.01
N PRO A 37 7.80 -31.99 39.41
CA PRO A 37 7.79 -33.18 38.57
C PRO A 37 6.47 -33.45 37.83
N GLU A 38 6.52 -34.45 36.93
CA GLU A 38 5.40 -34.98 36.14
C GLU A 38 4.17 -35.30 37.01
N GLU A 39 3.07 -34.57 36.78
CA GLU A 39 1.75 -35.09 36.40
C GLU A 39 0.68 -33.98 36.56
N ARG A 40 -0.11 -33.80 35.50
CA ARG A 40 -1.35 -33.00 35.41
C ARG A 40 -1.23 -31.49 35.67
N LEU A 41 -1.10 -30.72 34.59
CA LEU A 41 -1.67 -29.37 34.55
C LEU A 41 -2.28 -29.11 33.17
N CYS A 42 -3.46 -28.49 33.18
CA CYS A 42 -4.36 -28.31 32.05
C CYS A 42 -3.70 -27.66 30.82
N PHE A 43 -4.13 -28.15 29.65
CA PHE A 43 -3.92 -27.51 28.35
C PHE A 43 -4.51 -26.09 28.38
N ASP A 44 -3.66 -25.10 28.60
CA ASP A 44 -3.93 -23.72 28.18
C ASP A 44 -3.07 -23.48 26.94
N VAL A 45 -3.66 -23.71 25.76
CA VAL A 45 -3.02 -23.41 24.48
C VAL A 45 -3.02 -21.89 24.35
N SER A 46 -2.01 -21.25 24.93
CA SER A 46 -1.64 -19.88 24.57
C SER A 46 -1.19 -19.91 23.11
N LEU A 47 -2.14 -19.64 22.21
CA LEU A 47 -1.91 -19.42 20.79
C LEU A 47 -1.05 -18.15 20.66
N PHE A 48 0.28 -18.32 20.71
CA PHE A 48 1.21 -17.30 20.26
C PHE A 48 1.01 -17.16 18.75
N ILE A 49 0.12 -16.25 18.35
CA ILE A 49 0.09 -15.73 17.00
C ILE A 49 1.39 -14.93 16.86
N CYS A 50 2.40 -15.53 16.22
CA CYS A 50 3.48 -14.76 15.64
C CYS A 50 2.83 -13.88 14.57
N LEU A 51 2.50 -12.64 14.93
CA LEU A 51 2.03 -11.66 13.97
C LEU A 51 3.16 -11.48 12.96
N ALA A 52 2.97 -12.03 11.76
CA ALA A 52 3.84 -11.72 10.65
C ALA A 52 3.79 -10.21 10.47
N ASP A 53 4.96 -9.57 10.51
CA ASP A 53 5.08 -8.13 10.37
C ASP A 53 4.41 -7.70 9.06
N ALA A 54 3.47 -6.76 9.15
CA ALA A 54 2.73 -6.30 7.97
C ALA A 54 3.69 -5.62 7.00
N PHE A 55 3.43 -5.75 5.70
CA PHE A 55 4.33 -5.21 4.69
C PHE A 55 3.61 -4.40 3.62
N ILE A 56 4.38 -3.49 3.02
CA ILE A 56 4.09 -2.90 1.72
C ILE A 56 4.95 -3.60 0.67
N GLY A 57 4.29 -4.08 -0.38
CA GLY A 57 4.90 -4.57 -1.61
C GLY A 57 4.46 -3.74 -2.82
N VAL A 58 4.97 -4.08 -3.99
CA VAL A 58 4.55 -3.47 -5.25
C VAL A 58 4.26 -4.53 -6.31
N ASN A 59 3.28 -4.28 -7.17
CA ASN A 59 3.04 -5.05 -8.37
C ASN A 59 4.02 -4.62 -9.46
N ILE A 60 4.56 -5.58 -10.21
CA ILE A 60 5.42 -5.33 -11.37
C ILE A 60 4.63 -5.73 -12.62
N GLY A 61 3.95 -4.75 -13.20
CA GLY A 61 3.38 -4.83 -14.53
C GLY A 61 4.46 -4.92 -15.63
N THR A 62 4.04 -5.41 -16.80
CA THR A 62 4.92 -5.64 -17.95
C THR A 62 4.34 -5.09 -19.26
N ASP A 63 3.22 -4.38 -19.22
CA ASP A 63 2.57 -3.76 -20.37
C ASP A 63 3.27 -2.43 -20.72
N LEU A 64 4.59 -2.49 -20.88
CA LEU A 64 5.45 -1.39 -21.32
C LEU A 64 5.99 -1.65 -22.73
N SER A 65 6.00 -0.61 -23.57
CA SER A 65 6.57 -0.70 -24.92
C SER A 65 8.08 -0.92 -24.90
N ASP A 66 8.77 -0.39 -23.88
CA ASP A 66 10.19 -0.60 -23.61
C ASP A 66 10.39 -0.99 -22.13
N MET A 67 10.31 -2.29 -21.85
CA MET A 67 10.42 -2.81 -20.49
C MET A 67 11.88 -2.78 -20.01
N PRO A 68 12.19 -2.17 -18.84
CA PRO A 68 13.52 -2.21 -18.26
C PRO A 68 14.04 -3.63 -18.07
N HIS A 69 15.34 -3.83 -18.24
CA HIS A 69 15.95 -5.14 -18.06
C HIS A 69 15.74 -5.62 -16.60
N PRO A 70 15.46 -6.92 -16.34
CA PRO A 70 15.18 -7.41 -14.99
C PRO A 70 16.18 -6.99 -13.89
N THR A 71 17.47 -6.90 -14.23
CA THR A 71 18.50 -6.42 -13.28
C THR A 71 18.37 -4.94 -12.93
N GLN A 72 17.89 -4.10 -13.85
CA GLN A 72 17.59 -2.68 -13.59
C GLN A 72 16.36 -2.56 -12.69
N VAL A 73 15.32 -3.36 -12.94
CA VAL A 73 14.14 -3.44 -12.06
C VAL A 73 14.58 -3.81 -10.63
N VAL A 74 15.41 -4.85 -10.48
CA VAL A 74 15.93 -5.26 -9.16
C VAL A 74 16.80 -4.18 -8.50
N ALA A 75 17.60 -3.44 -9.29
CA ALA A 75 18.38 -2.32 -8.78
C ALA A 75 17.46 -1.20 -8.24
N LEU A 76 16.39 -0.88 -8.97
CA LEU A 76 15.37 0.08 -8.53
C LEU A 76 14.73 -0.41 -7.22
N LEU A 77 14.21 -1.64 -7.19
CA LEU A 77 13.59 -2.23 -5.98
C LEU A 77 14.49 -2.12 -4.75
N LYS A 78 15.78 -2.46 -4.89
CA LYS A 78 16.76 -2.34 -3.80
C LYS A 78 17.00 -0.90 -3.39
N SER A 79 17.13 0.02 -4.35
CA SER A 79 17.35 1.44 -4.06
C SER A 79 16.17 2.06 -3.29
N GLN A 80 14.96 1.59 -3.56
CA GLN A 80 13.72 2.03 -2.91
C GLN A 80 13.37 1.21 -1.66
N GLN A 81 14.25 0.29 -1.26
CA GLN A 81 14.09 -0.62 -0.11
C GLN A 81 12.79 -1.45 -0.17
N ILE A 82 12.32 -1.78 -1.38
CA ILE A 82 11.15 -2.62 -1.59
C ILE A 82 11.54 -4.07 -1.32
N LYS A 83 10.83 -4.71 -0.39
CA LYS A 83 11.13 -6.08 0.08
C LYS A 83 10.10 -7.12 -0.36
N HIS A 84 8.98 -6.70 -0.93
CA HIS A 84 7.92 -7.58 -1.40
C HIS A 84 7.48 -7.15 -2.79
N VAL A 85 7.40 -8.10 -3.71
CA VAL A 85 6.93 -7.85 -5.08
C VAL A 85 5.95 -8.90 -5.53
N ARG A 86 4.98 -8.50 -6.35
CA ARG A 86 4.09 -9.42 -7.07
C ARG A 86 4.37 -9.34 -8.56
N LEU A 87 4.57 -10.51 -9.17
CA LEU A 87 4.72 -10.71 -10.60
C LEU A 87 3.41 -11.30 -11.16
N TYR A 88 2.95 -10.81 -12.31
CA TYR A 88 1.75 -11.33 -12.99
C TYR A 88 2.00 -12.65 -13.75
N ASN A 89 3.24 -13.13 -13.77
CA ASN A 89 3.62 -14.41 -14.33
C ASN A 89 4.82 -14.99 -13.55
N ALA A 90 5.43 -16.05 -14.07
CA ALA A 90 6.66 -16.63 -13.56
C ALA A 90 7.83 -16.42 -14.56
N ASP A 91 8.04 -15.18 -15.01
CA ASP A 91 9.12 -14.86 -15.95
C ASP A 91 10.49 -15.31 -15.40
N ARG A 92 11.17 -16.15 -16.17
CA ARG A 92 12.45 -16.75 -15.79
C ARG A 92 13.53 -15.68 -15.60
N GLY A 93 13.55 -14.64 -16.44
CA GLY A 93 14.54 -13.56 -16.37
C GLY A 93 14.43 -12.78 -15.06
N MET A 94 13.20 -12.41 -14.70
CA MET A 94 12.88 -11.73 -13.45
C MET A 94 13.16 -12.60 -12.22
N LEU A 95 12.77 -13.87 -12.24
CA LEU A 95 13.05 -14.80 -11.14
C LEU A 95 14.55 -14.97 -10.90
N LEU A 96 15.35 -15.09 -11.97
CA LEU A 96 16.81 -15.16 -11.88
C LEU A 96 17.42 -13.85 -11.37
N ALA A 97 16.92 -12.69 -11.81
CA ALA A 97 17.40 -11.40 -11.32
C ALA A 97 17.08 -11.18 -9.84
N LEU A 98 15.97 -11.72 -9.34
CA LEU A 98 15.56 -11.66 -7.94
C LEU A 98 16.30 -12.66 -7.04
N ALA A 99 17.09 -13.58 -7.59
CA ALA A 99 17.83 -14.57 -6.83
C ALA A 99 18.85 -13.90 -5.87
N ASN A 100 18.91 -14.37 -4.64
CA ASN A 100 19.79 -13.91 -3.56
C ASN A 100 19.64 -12.41 -3.22
N THR A 101 18.52 -11.79 -3.60
CA THR A 101 18.24 -10.38 -3.26
C THR A 101 17.61 -10.21 -1.87
N GLY A 102 17.00 -11.27 -1.34
CA GLY A 102 16.21 -11.24 -0.11
C GLY A 102 14.78 -10.70 -0.29
N ILE A 103 14.44 -10.20 -1.48
CA ILE A 103 13.08 -9.72 -1.83
C ILE A 103 12.16 -10.94 -1.89
N LYS A 104 11.02 -10.86 -1.17
CA LYS A 104 9.97 -11.87 -1.18
C LYS A 104 9.09 -11.70 -2.42
N VAL A 105 8.81 -12.80 -3.11
CA VAL A 105 8.15 -12.78 -4.42
C VAL A 105 6.83 -13.55 -4.34
N ALA A 106 5.75 -12.86 -4.70
CA ALA A 106 4.50 -13.48 -5.13
C ALA A 106 4.54 -13.66 -6.65
N ILE A 107 4.40 -14.88 -7.15
CA ILE A 107 4.30 -15.15 -8.60
C ILE A 107 2.87 -15.51 -8.95
N SER A 108 2.46 -15.26 -10.19
CA SER A 108 1.11 -15.61 -10.64
C SER A 108 1.12 -16.71 -11.70
N VAL A 109 0.11 -17.57 -11.65
CA VAL A 109 -0.29 -18.43 -12.77
C VAL A 109 -1.15 -17.56 -13.69
N PRO A 110 -0.73 -17.28 -14.93
CA PRO A 110 -1.53 -16.49 -15.86
C PRO A 110 -2.89 -17.14 -16.17
N ASN A 111 -3.90 -16.33 -16.47
CA ASN A 111 -5.28 -16.80 -16.68
C ASN A 111 -5.38 -17.80 -17.84
N GLU A 112 -4.57 -17.62 -18.88
CA GLU A 112 -4.51 -18.47 -20.07
C GLU A 112 -4.00 -19.89 -19.76
N GLN A 113 -3.23 -20.06 -18.68
CA GLN A 113 -2.70 -21.36 -18.25
C GLN A 113 -3.66 -22.13 -17.33
N LEU A 114 -4.69 -21.47 -16.81
CA LEU A 114 -5.60 -22.04 -15.81
C LEU A 114 -6.29 -23.30 -16.30
N LEU A 115 -6.73 -23.34 -17.57
CA LEU A 115 -7.43 -24.51 -18.10
C LEU A 115 -6.56 -25.78 -18.02
N GLY A 116 -5.31 -25.69 -18.45
CA GLY A 116 -4.37 -26.81 -18.42
C GLY A 116 -4.00 -27.24 -17.01
N ILE A 117 -3.77 -26.27 -16.11
CA ILE A 117 -3.41 -26.53 -14.71
C ILE A 117 -4.61 -27.09 -13.94
N GLY A 118 -5.80 -26.55 -14.12
CA GLY A 118 -7.01 -26.94 -13.40
C GLY A 118 -7.64 -28.27 -13.84
N GLN A 119 -7.21 -28.83 -14.99
CA GLN A 119 -7.68 -30.11 -15.51
C GLN A 119 -6.68 -31.27 -15.31
N SER A 120 -5.42 -30.97 -14.99
CA SER A 120 -4.36 -31.99 -14.92
C SER A 120 -3.40 -31.73 -13.77
N ASN A 121 -3.38 -32.66 -12.81
CA ASN A 121 -2.42 -32.64 -11.71
C ASN A 121 -0.95 -32.70 -12.19
N ALA A 122 -0.68 -33.44 -13.26
CA ALA A 122 0.66 -33.55 -13.86
C ALA A 122 1.09 -32.22 -14.48
N THR A 123 0.17 -31.50 -15.13
CA THR A 123 0.45 -30.16 -15.68
C THR A 123 0.77 -29.18 -14.56
N ALA A 124 -0.02 -29.17 -13.47
CA ALA A 124 0.25 -28.35 -12.31
C ALA A 124 1.60 -28.69 -11.64
N ALA A 125 1.93 -29.98 -11.51
CA ALA A 125 3.20 -30.42 -10.96
C ALA A 125 4.39 -29.99 -11.81
N ASN A 126 4.28 -30.10 -13.14
CA ASN A 126 5.29 -29.60 -14.06
C ASN A 126 5.46 -28.08 -13.96
N TRP A 127 4.36 -27.34 -13.84
CA TRP A 127 4.40 -25.89 -13.64
C TRP A 127 5.16 -25.52 -12.35
N VAL A 128 4.86 -26.17 -11.23
CA VAL A 128 5.56 -25.93 -9.94
C VAL A 128 7.04 -26.32 -10.05
N SER A 129 7.36 -27.44 -10.68
CA SER A 129 8.75 -27.87 -10.87
C SER A 129 9.56 -26.85 -11.67
N GLN A 130 9.01 -26.35 -12.78
CA GLN A 130 9.71 -25.44 -13.69
C GLN A 130 9.81 -24.01 -13.13
N ASN A 131 8.75 -23.51 -12.50
CA ASN A 131 8.64 -22.09 -12.14
C ASN A 131 8.95 -21.81 -10.67
N VAL A 132 8.84 -22.81 -9.78
CA VAL A 132 9.06 -22.64 -8.34
C VAL A 132 10.32 -23.41 -7.91
N VAL A 133 10.32 -24.73 -8.07
CA VAL A 133 11.42 -25.59 -7.57
C VAL A 133 12.74 -25.26 -8.23
N ALA A 134 12.75 -24.93 -9.52
CA ALA A 134 13.96 -24.57 -10.25
C ALA A 134 14.63 -23.26 -9.76
N HIS A 135 13.89 -22.41 -9.05
CA HIS A 135 14.35 -21.10 -8.59
C HIS A 135 14.48 -21.00 -7.06
N TYR A 136 13.77 -21.85 -6.31
CA TYR A 136 13.83 -21.89 -4.85
C TYR A 136 15.04 -22.72 -4.35
N PRO A 137 15.75 -22.31 -3.28
CA PRO A 137 15.52 -21.16 -2.40
C PRO A 137 16.24 -19.88 -2.84
N SER A 138 16.93 -19.88 -3.99
CA SER A 138 17.71 -18.71 -4.42
C SER A 138 16.82 -17.49 -4.60
N THR A 139 15.64 -17.65 -5.21
CA THR A 139 14.59 -16.65 -5.25
C THR A 139 13.59 -16.95 -4.13
N ASN A 140 13.33 -15.96 -3.28
CA ASN A 140 12.48 -16.13 -2.10
C ASN A 140 10.99 -16.06 -2.47
N ILE A 141 10.50 -17.07 -3.17
CA ILE A 141 9.09 -17.20 -3.53
C ILE A 141 8.31 -17.56 -2.27
N THR A 142 7.33 -16.74 -1.91
CA THR A 142 6.50 -16.92 -0.70
C THR A 142 5.04 -17.19 -1.02
N THR A 143 4.61 -16.89 -2.24
CA THR A 143 3.19 -16.88 -2.59
C THR A 143 2.98 -17.20 -4.06
N ILE A 144 1.95 -18.00 -4.35
CA ILE A 144 1.46 -18.27 -5.71
C ILE A 144 0.03 -17.76 -5.83
N CYS A 145 -0.18 -16.80 -6.72
CA CYS A 145 -1.46 -16.25 -7.12
C CYS A 145 -1.99 -17.05 -8.32
N VAL A 146 -2.97 -17.92 -8.14
CA VAL A 146 -3.52 -18.74 -9.23
C VAL A 146 -4.58 -17.97 -9.99
N GLY A 147 -4.20 -17.43 -11.15
CA GLY A 147 -5.03 -16.50 -11.91
C GLY A 147 -5.02 -15.07 -11.34
N SER A 148 -5.77 -14.19 -11.99
CA SER A 148 -6.07 -12.84 -11.50
C SER A 148 -7.50 -12.49 -11.91
N GLU A 149 -8.35 -12.17 -10.93
CA GLU A 149 -9.74 -11.78 -11.13
C GLU A 149 -10.56 -12.74 -12.02
N VAL A 150 -10.31 -14.04 -11.90
CA VAL A 150 -10.86 -15.07 -12.80
C VAL A 150 -12.38 -15.06 -12.84
N LEU A 151 -13.04 -14.76 -11.72
CA LEU A 151 -14.50 -14.81 -11.61
C LEU A 151 -15.21 -13.72 -12.45
N THR A 152 -14.51 -12.64 -12.80
CA THR A 152 -15.02 -11.52 -13.60
C THR A 152 -14.38 -11.49 -14.99
N SER A 153 -13.06 -11.67 -15.07
CA SER A 153 -12.29 -11.60 -16.33
C SER A 153 -12.37 -12.86 -17.19
N LEU A 154 -12.51 -14.04 -16.57
CA LEU A 154 -12.61 -15.32 -17.26
C LEU A 154 -13.66 -16.25 -16.62
N PRO A 155 -14.96 -15.87 -16.61
CA PRO A 155 -16.00 -16.61 -15.87
C PRO A 155 -16.13 -18.09 -16.27
N ASN A 156 -15.81 -18.42 -17.52
CA ASN A 156 -15.83 -19.79 -18.03
C ASN A 156 -14.78 -20.70 -17.35
N ALA A 157 -13.71 -20.14 -16.79
CA ALA A 157 -12.69 -20.88 -16.04
C ALA A 157 -12.99 -20.99 -14.55
N ALA A 158 -14.01 -20.30 -14.03
CA ALA A 158 -14.38 -20.33 -12.61
C ALA A 158 -14.58 -21.77 -12.05
N PRO A 159 -15.20 -22.72 -12.78
CA PRO A 159 -15.37 -24.09 -12.26
C PRO A 159 -14.08 -24.87 -12.04
N ILE A 160 -12.99 -24.52 -12.75
CA ILE A 160 -11.69 -25.22 -12.66
C ILE A 160 -10.70 -24.51 -11.75
N LEU A 161 -11.01 -23.30 -11.27
CA LEU A 161 -10.13 -22.48 -10.42
C LEU A 161 -9.77 -23.20 -9.11
N VAL A 162 -10.76 -23.78 -8.42
CA VAL A 162 -10.51 -24.50 -7.15
C VAL A 162 -9.67 -25.76 -7.37
N ASN A 163 -9.81 -26.42 -8.51
CA ASN A 163 -8.95 -27.55 -8.87
C ASN A 163 -7.52 -27.09 -9.14
N ALA A 164 -7.32 -25.97 -9.84
CA ALA A 164 -6.01 -25.39 -10.07
C ALA A 164 -5.31 -25.05 -8.73
N LEU A 165 -6.00 -24.40 -7.80
CA LEU A 165 -5.50 -24.13 -6.44
C LEU A 165 -5.04 -25.42 -5.73
N ARG A 166 -5.90 -26.46 -5.74
CA ARG A 166 -5.62 -27.75 -5.10
C ARG A 166 -4.45 -28.47 -5.75
N PHE A 167 -4.35 -28.47 -7.08
CA PHE A 167 -3.28 -29.17 -7.79
C PHE A 167 -1.93 -28.48 -7.62
N ILE A 168 -1.88 -27.15 -7.66
CA ILE A 168 -0.66 -26.39 -7.33
C ILE A 168 -0.23 -26.65 -5.89
N HIS A 169 -1.16 -26.60 -4.93
CA HIS A 169 -0.85 -26.90 -3.53
C HIS A 169 -0.35 -28.35 -3.33
N SER A 170 -0.98 -29.33 -3.98
CA SER A 170 -0.53 -30.73 -3.95
C SER A 170 0.89 -30.90 -4.48
N ALA A 171 1.26 -30.18 -5.55
CA ALA A 171 2.62 -30.18 -6.07
C ALA A 171 3.64 -29.52 -5.11
N LEU A 172 3.23 -28.48 -4.38
CA LEU A 172 4.06 -27.90 -3.32
C LEU A 172 4.24 -28.87 -2.14
N VAL A 173 3.20 -29.58 -1.73
CA VAL A 173 3.29 -30.63 -0.70
C VAL A 173 4.27 -31.72 -1.13
N ALA A 174 4.16 -32.19 -2.38
CA ALA A 174 5.09 -33.18 -2.93
C ALA A 174 6.55 -32.69 -2.97
N SER A 175 6.75 -31.38 -3.01
CA SER A 175 8.07 -30.73 -2.99
C SER A 175 8.51 -30.27 -1.59
N ASN A 176 7.71 -30.50 -0.54
CA ASN A 176 7.90 -30.01 0.83
C ASN A 176 8.01 -28.47 0.95
N LEU A 177 7.27 -27.75 0.10
CA LEU A 177 7.25 -26.27 0.04
C LEU A 177 5.91 -25.66 0.52
N ASP A 178 4.93 -26.48 0.89
CA ASP A 178 3.57 -26.05 1.26
C ASP A 178 3.50 -25.19 2.54
N ARG A 179 4.52 -25.31 3.39
CA ARG A 179 4.63 -24.51 4.62
C ARG A 179 5.24 -23.13 4.36
N GLN A 180 6.10 -23.02 3.36
CA GLN A 180 6.83 -21.80 3.02
C GLN A 180 6.10 -20.97 1.96
N ILE A 181 5.37 -21.64 1.05
CA ILE A 181 4.73 -21.01 -0.10
C ILE A 181 3.21 -21.17 0.01
N LYS A 182 2.51 -20.05 0.16
CA LYS A 182 1.05 -20.02 0.23
C LYS A 182 0.42 -19.88 -1.15
N VAL A 183 -0.75 -20.48 -1.33
CA VAL A 183 -1.47 -20.51 -2.60
C VAL A 183 -2.84 -19.88 -2.41
N SER A 184 -3.19 -18.89 -3.24
CA SER A 184 -4.52 -18.28 -3.26
C SER A 184 -4.81 -17.70 -4.64
N THR A 185 -5.91 -16.98 -4.81
CA THR A 185 -6.34 -16.34 -6.07
C THR A 185 -6.73 -14.89 -5.80
N PRO A 186 -6.10 -13.90 -6.44
CA PRO A 186 -6.55 -12.52 -6.44
C PRO A 186 -7.97 -12.39 -6.99
N LEU A 187 -8.82 -11.68 -6.27
CA LEU A 187 -10.23 -11.45 -6.61
C LEU A 187 -10.51 -9.93 -6.62
N PRO A 188 -11.38 -9.43 -7.50
CA PRO A 188 -11.76 -8.02 -7.46
C PRO A 188 -12.72 -7.77 -6.30
N SER A 189 -12.67 -6.58 -5.71
CA SER A 189 -13.65 -6.15 -4.69
C SER A 189 -15.10 -6.20 -5.20
N SER A 190 -15.33 -6.09 -6.51
CA SER A 190 -16.65 -6.12 -7.14
C SER A 190 -17.44 -7.42 -6.98
N ILE A 191 -16.82 -8.51 -6.51
CA ILE A 191 -17.57 -9.73 -6.14
C ILE A 191 -18.34 -9.58 -4.81
N ILE A 192 -17.99 -8.56 -4.02
CA ILE A 192 -18.65 -8.19 -2.77
C ILE A 192 -19.77 -7.21 -3.14
N LEU A 193 -21.00 -7.63 -2.88
CA LEU A 193 -22.19 -6.83 -3.11
C LEU A 193 -22.54 -6.06 -1.84
N ASP A 194 -23.12 -4.88 -2.04
CA ASP A 194 -23.52 -3.93 -1.00
C ASP A 194 -22.43 -3.70 0.08
N PRO A 195 -21.19 -3.32 -0.32
CA PRO A 195 -20.07 -3.18 0.61
C PRO A 195 -20.19 -2.00 1.59
N PHE A 196 -21.20 -1.14 1.43
CA PHE A 196 -21.44 0.04 2.28
C PHE A 196 -22.89 0.05 2.79
N PRO A 197 -23.15 -0.12 4.10
CA PRO A 197 -22.17 -0.30 5.18
C PRO A 197 -21.54 -1.72 5.20
N PRO A 198 -20.26 -1.87 5.61
CA PRO A 198 -19.53 -3.14 5.52
C PRO A 198 -20.21 -4.35 6.17
N SER A 199 -20.92 -4.16 7.29
CA SER A 199 -21.65 -5.21 8.01
C SER A 199 -22.73 -5.94 7.20
N GLN A 200 -23.22 -5.34 6.13
CA GLN A 200 -24.27 -5.91 5.27
C GLN A 200 -23.71 -6.59 4.02
N ALA A 201 -22.41 -6.44 3.79
CA ALA A 201 -21.74 -6.95 2.62
C ALA A 201 -21.87 -8.47 2.50
N PHE A 202 -22.10 -8.96 1.29
CA PHE A 202 -22.19 -10.38 0.99
C PHE A 202 -21.61 -10.69 -0.38
N PHE A 203 -21.13 -11.92 -0.57
CA PHE A 203 -20.71 -12.35 -1.90
C PHE A 203 -21.93 -12.65 -2.78
N ASN A 204 -21.80 -12.39 -4.08
CA ASN A 204 -22.83 -12.80 -5.03
C ASN A 204 -23.09 -14.32 -4.92
N HIS A 205 -24.33 -14.69 -4.55
CA HIS A 205 -24.72 -16.08 -4.28
C HIS A 205 -24.50 -17.02 -5.47
N SER A 206 -24.55 -16.50 -6.70
CA SER A 206 -24.24 -17.28 -7.90
C SER A 206 -22.81 -17.84 -7.91
N LEU A 207 -21.88 -17.17 -7.21
CA LEU A 207 -20.47 -17.56 -7.10
C LEU A 207 -20.23 -18.57 -5.96
N ASN A 208 -21.21 -18.88 -5.11
CA ASN A 208 -21.02 -19.76 -3.95
C ASN A 208 -20.51 -21.15 -4.30
N ARG A 209 -20.84 -21.66 -5.50
CA ARG A 209 -20.30 -22.94 -6.01
C ARG A 209 -18.79 -22.97 -6.16
N VAL A 210 -18.17 -21.79 -6.28
CA VAL A 210 -16.71 -21.62 -6.40
C VAL A 210 -16.14 -21.05 -5.10
N LEU A 211 -16.78 -20.01 -4.53
CA LEU A 211 -16.30 -19.31 -3.34
C LEU A 211 -16.28 -20.20 -2.10
N VAL A 212 -17.33 -20.98 -1.81
CA VAL A 212 -17.36 -21.82 -0.60
C VAL A 212 -16.25 -22.89 -0.63
N PRO A 213 -16.07 -23.68 -1.71
CA PRO A 213 -14.94 -24.60 -1.80
C PRO A 213 -13.57 -23.93 -1.77
N MET A 214 -13.45 -22.72 -2.34
CA MET A 214 -12.24 -21.93 -2.31
C MET A 214 -11.90 -21.46 -0.89
N LEU A 215 -12.84 -20.86 -0.16
CA LEU A 215 -12.67 -20.42 1.23
C LEU A 215 -12.32 -21.62 2.14
N SER A 216 -12.97 -22.77 1.94
CA SER A 216 -12.63 -24.01 2.64
C SER A 216 -11.18 -24.47 2.36
N PHE A 217 -10.71 -24.32 1.12
CA PHE A 217 -9.31 -24.59 0.77
C PHE A 217 -8.35 -23.60 1.43
N LEU A 218 -8.66 -22.29 1.43
CA LEU A 218 -7.82 -21.28 2.05
C LEU A 218 -7.69 -21.51 3.57
N GLN A 219 -8.81 -21.81 4.23
CA GLN A 219 -8.82 -22.11 5.66
C GLN A 219 -8.01 -23.38 6.00
N SER A 220 -8.15 -24.45 5.21
CA SER A 220 -7.46 -25.72 5.49
C SER A 220 -5.95 -25.66 5.22
N THR A 221 -5.50 -24.76 4.36
CA THR A 221 -4.09 -24.56 4.00
C THR A 221 -3.42 -23.41 4.76
N GLY A 222 -4.18 -22.69 5.60
CA GLY A 222 -3.71 -21.49 6.30
C GLY A 222 -3.23 -20.41 5.33
N SER A 223 -3.97 -20.21 4.24
CA SER A 223 -3.72 -19.21 3.21
C SER A 223 -4.62 -17.99 3.41
N SER A 224 -4.41 -16.95 2.60
CA SER A 224 -5.10 -15.66 2.70
C SER A 224 -6.17 -15.50 1.62
N PHE A 225 -7.21 -14.73 1.91
CA PHE A 225 -8.14 -14.23 0.92
C PHE A 225 -7.51 -13.04 0.21
N MET A 226 -7.14 -13.21 -1.07
CA MET A 226 -6.49 -12.15 -1.85
C MET A 226 -7.55 -11.25 -2.48
N LEU A 227 -7.44 -9.95 -2.25
CA LEU A 227 -8.39 -8.96 -2.71
C LEU A 227 -7.68 -7.79 -3.40
N ASN A 228 -8.13 -7.44 -4.60
CA ASN A 228 -7.78 -6.20 -5.26
C ASN A 228 -8.74 -5.11 -4.78
N VAL A 229 -8.22 -4.07 -4.14
CA VAL A 229 -8.99 -3.02 -3.45
C VAL A 229 -8.62 -1.67 -4.04
N TYR A 230 -9.56 -1.04 -4.73
CA TYR A 230 -9.35 0.22 -5.44
C TYR A 230 -10.37 1.28 -5.02
N PRO A 231 -10.12 1.99 -3.90
CA PRO A 231 -10.96 3.12 -3.46
C PRO A 231 -11.18 4.18 -4.53
N TYR A 232 -10.25 4.33 -5.48
CA TYR A 232 -10.43 5.19 -6.66
C TYR A 232 -11.69 4.80 -7.47
N TYR A 233 -11.87 3.52 -7.79
CA TYR A 233 -13.03 3.08 -8.56
C TYR A 233 -14.31 3.15 -7.72
N ASP A 234 -14.25 2.80 -6.43
CA ASP A 234 -15.39 2.94 -5.51
C ASP A 234 -15.86 4.40 -5.46
N TYR A 235 -14.92 5.35 -5.33
CA TYR A 235 -15.17 6.78 -5.39
C TYR A 235 -15.82 7.21 -6.71
N MET A 236 -15.19 6.89 -7.84
CA MET A 236 -15.65 7.29 -9.17
C MET A 236 -17.04 6.74 -9.50
N GLN A 237 -17.36 5.53 -9.04
CA GLN A 237 -18.64 4.86 -9.31
C GLN A 237 -19.73 5.22 -8.29
N SER A 238 -19.38 5.89 -7.19
CA SER A 238 -20.33 6.23 -6.12
C SER A 238 -21.33 7.33 -6.47
N ASN A 239 -21.18 8.02 -7.59
CA ASN A 239 -21.98 9.19 -7.97
C ASN A 239 -22.03 10.26 -6.86
N GLY A 240 -20.91 10.50 -6.17
CA GLY A 240 -20.78 11.51 -5.11
C GLY A 240 -21.21 11.07 -3.72
N VAL A 241 -21.58 9.79 -3.54
CA VAL A 241 -21.88 9.21 -2.22
C VAL A 241 -20.61 9.03 -1.39
N ILE A 242 -19.50 8.63 -2.03
CA ILE A 242 -18.18 8.52 -1.39
C ILE A 242 -17.46 9.86 -1.60
N PRO A 243 -17.14 10.62 -0.53
CA PRO A 243 -16.35 11.83 -0.65
C PRO A 243 -14.91 11.51 -1.04
N LEU A 244 -14.26 12.38 -1.82
CA LEU A 244 -12.86 12.22 -2.20
C LEU A 244 -11.94 12.08 -0.98
N ASP A 245 -12.15 12.90 0.05
CA ASP A 245 -11.36 12.85 1.30
C ASP A 245 -11.43 11.47 1.96
N TYR A 246 -12.61 10.82 1.94
CA TYR A 246 -12.80 9.48 2.49
C TYR A 246 -12.00 8.42 1.71
N ALA A 247 -11.94 8.55 0.38
CA ALA A 247 -11.18 7.66 -0.48
C ALA A 247 -9.66 7.87 -0.36
N LEU A 248 -9.23 9.09 0.01
CA LEU A 248 -7.82 9.49 0.14
C LEU A 248 -7.26 9.37 1.58
N PHE A 249 -7.98 8.71 2.50
CA PHE A 249 -7.62 8.64 3.93
C PHE A 249 -7.48 10.01 4.62
N LYS A 250 -8.13 11.05 4.10
CA LYS A 250 -8.15 12.37 4.72
C LYS A 250 -9.24 12.43 5.80
N PRO A 251 -9.05 13.22 6.87
CA PRO A 251 -10.06 13.37 7.91
C PRO A 251 -11.38 13.87 7.34
N LEU A 252 -12.47 13.24 7.76
CA LEU A 252 -13.82 13.69 7.44
C LEU A 252 -14.31 14.68 8.51
N PRO A 253 -15.11 15.69 8.13
CA PRO A 253 -15.76 16.55 9.11
C PRO A 253 -16.76 15.72 9.94
N ALA A 254 -16.99 16.11 11.20
CA ALA A 254 -17.82 15.37 12.16
C ALA A 254 -19.26 15.08 11.65
N ASN A 255 -19.79 15.91 10.75
CA ASN A 255 -21.11 15.72 10.14
C ASN A 255 -21.13 14.75 8.94
N ARG A 256 -19.98 14.20 8.55
CA ARG A 256 -19.82 13.22 7.48
C ARG A 256 -19.10 11.96 7.94
N GLU A 257 -19.07 11.71 9.25
CA GLU A 257 -18.54 10.44 9.77
C GLU A 257 -19.31 9.26 9.18
N VAL A 258 -18.56 8.26 8.70
CA VAL A 258 -19.12 7.04 8.15
C VAL A 258 -19.19 6.00 9.26
N VAL A 259 -20.38 5.86 9.85
CA VAL A 259 -20.65 4.89 10.91
C VAL A 259 -21.50 3.77 10.35
N ASP A 260 -21.02 2.54 10.51
CA ASP A 260 -21.80 1.36 10.19
C ASP A 260 -22.93 1.20 11.21
N ALA A 261 -24.18 1.34 10.77
CA ALA A 261 -25.34 1.39 11.67
C ALA A 261 -25.60 0.08 12.44
N ASN A 262 -25.13 -1.07 11.95
CA ASN A 262 -25.38 -2.36 12.59
C ASN A 262 -24.30 -2.71 13.63
N THR A 263 -23.08 -2.20 13.44
CA THR A 263 -21.92 -2.54 14.27
C THR A 263 -21.39 -1.38 15.09
N LEU A 264 -21.82 -0.15 14.76
CA LEU A 264 -21.32 1.12 15.30
C LEU A 264 -19.82 1.34 15.07
N LEU A 265 -19.23 0.62 14.10
CA LEU A 265 -17.85 0.81 13.70
C LEU A 265 -17.73 2.10 12.86
N HIS A 266 -16.74 2.92 13.21
CA HIS A 266 -16.41 4.14 12.49
C HIS A 266 -15.35 3.84 11.43
N TYR A 267 -15.70 4.04 10.17
CA TYR A 267 -14.78 3.90 9.06
C TYR A 267 -14.28 5.29 8.66
N THR A 268 -12.96 5.48 8.73
CA THR A 268 -12.31 6.76 8.41
C THR A 268 -11.79 6.82 6.98
N ASN A 269 -11.75 5.67 6.30
CA ASN A 269 -11.36 5.55 4.90
C ASN A 269 -12.09 4.39 4.19
N VAL A 270 -12.21 4.48 2.87
CA VAL A 270 -12.87 3.46 2.03
C VAL A 270 -12.13 2.12 2.05
N PHE A 271 -10.81 2.14 2.12
CA PHE A 271 -9.97 0.94 2.09
C PHE A 271 -10.32 -0.04 3.23
N ASP A 272 -10.40 0.46 4.46
CA ASP A 272 -10.81 -0.32 5.64
C ASP A 272 -12.23 -0.86 5.49
N ALA A 273 -13.15 -0.04 4.97
CA ALA A 273 -14.53 -0.43 4.78
C ALA A 273 -14.67 -1.59 3.78
N VAL A 274 -13.92 -1.58 2.67
CA VAL A 274 -13.94 -2.67 1.68
C VAL A 274 -13.31 -3.95 2.23
N ILE A 275 -12.23 -3.84 3.02
CA ILE A 275 -11.62 -5.01 3.67
C ILE A 275 -12.58 -5.63 4.69
N ASP A 276 -13.22 -4.80 5.52
CA ASP A 276 -14.19 -5.31 6.49
C ASP A 276 -15.44 -5.86 5.83
N ALA A 277 -15.86 -5.29 4.70
CA ALA A 277 -16.91 -5.86 3.86
C ALA A 277 -16.55 -7.28 3.39
N ALA A 278 -15.29 -7.53 3.02
CA ALA A 278 -14.82 -8.88 2.70
C ALA A 278 -14.89 -9.82 3.91
N TYR A 279 -14.48 -9.36 5.10
CA TYR A 279 -14.59 -10.17 6.33
C TYR A 279 -16.05 -10.48 6.70
N PHE A 280 -16.97 -9.52 6.57
CA PHE A 280 -18.40 -9.77 6.80
C PHE A 280 -18.98 -10.72 5.75
N ALA A 281 -18.62 -10.56 4.48
CA ALA A 281 -19.04 -11.46 3.41
C ALA A 281 -18.54 -12.90 3.64
N MET A 282 -17.28 -13.09 4.07
CA MET A 282 -16.77 -14.42 4.46
C MET A 282 -17.51 -14.98 5.68
N ALA A 283 -17.76 -14.15 6.70
CA ALA A 283 -18.48 -14.56 7.91
C ALA A 283 -19.91 -15.02 7.60
N SER A 284 -20.59 -14.40 6.62
CA SER A 284 -21.92 -14.83 6.15
C SER A 284 -21.94 -16.26 5.57
N LEU A 285 -20.78 -16.75 5.11
CA LEU A 285 -20.57 -18.12 4.63
C LEU A 285 -19.93 -19.04 5.70
N ASN A 286 -19.87 -18.59 6.96
CA ASN A 286 -19.26 -19.27 8.11
C ASN A 286 -17.72 -19.40 8.06
N PHE A 287 -17.03 -18.48 7.39
CA PHE A 287 -15.57 -18.40 7.38
C PHE A 287 -15.08 -17.15 8.12
N THR A 288 -14.40 -17.33 9.25
CA THR A 288 -13.94 -16.21 10.10
C THR A 288 -12.43 -16.12 10.27
N ASN A 289 -11.69 -17.18 9.95
CA ASN A 289 -10.27 -17.31 10.30
C ASN A 289 -9.34 -17.21 9.09
N ILE A 290 -9.82 -16.61 7.99
CA ILE A 290 -9.04 -16.42 6.76
C ILE A 290 -8.59 -14.95 6.73
N PRO A 291 -7.29 -14.65 6.84
CA PRO A 291 -6.81 -13.29 6.77
C PRO A 291 -6.94 -12.73 5.35
N VAL A 292 -7.25 -11.44 5.23
CA VAL A 292 -7.23 -10.73 3.95
C VAL A 292 -5.78 -10.32 3.61
N LEU A 293 -5.39 -10.47 2.35
CA LEU A 293 -4.18 -9.92 1.75
C LEU A 293 -4.59 -9.02 0.59
N VAL A 294 -4.21 -7.74 0.62
CA VAL A 294 -4.52 -6.85 -0.49
C VAL A 294 -3.47 -7.02 -1.58
N THR A 295 -3.87 -7.57 -2.72
CA THR A 295 -2.95 -7.88 -3.82
C THR A 295 -2.77 -6.74 -4.80
N GLU A 296 -3.68 -5.77 -4.81
CA GLU A 296 -3.58 -4.54 -5.60
C GLU A 296 -4.32 -3.42 -4.88
N SER A 297 -3.69 -2.25 -4.82
CA SER A 297 -4.34 -1.01 -4.43
C SER A 297 -3.51 0.18 -4.89
N GLY A 298 -4.14 1.23 -5.39
CA GLY A 298 -3.43 2.40 -5.91
C GLY A 298 -4.37 3.53 -6.30
N TRP A 299 -3.81 4.55 -6.94
CA TRP A 299 -4.55 5.67 -7.49
C TRP A 299 -3.83 6.23 -8.73
N PRO A 300 -4.53 6.45 -9.85
CA PRO A 300 -3.90 6.90 -11.08
C PRO A 300 -3.49 8.37 -10.99
N SER A 301 -2.30 8.68 -11.52
CA SER A 301 -1.71 10.02 -11.50
C SER A 301 -2.18 10.94 -12.63
N LYS A 302 -2.83 10.37 -13.65
CA LYS A 302 -3.32 11.11 -14.82
C LYS A 302 -4.46 10.35 -15.49
N GLY A 303 -5.63 10.99 -15.57
CA GLY A 303 -6.81 10.45 -16.27
C GLY A 303 -7.24 11.30 -17.45
N ASP A 304 -8.29 10.85 -18.14
CA ASP A 304 -8.95 11.64 -19.18
C ASP A 304 -9.96 12.66 -18.59
N SER A 305 -10.72 13.37 -19.43
CA SER A 305 -11.66 14.39 -18.98
C SER A 305 -12.82 13.87 -18.12
N LYS A 306 -13.06 12.55 -18.10
CA LYS A 306 -14.06 11.89 -17.25
C LYS A 306 -13.49 11.43 -15.91
N GLU A 307 -12.18 11.58 -15.71
CA GLU A 307 -11.45 11.13 -14.53
C GLU A 307 -10.69 12.31 -13.87
N PRO A 308 -11.41 13.37 -13.45
CA PRO A 308 -10.78 14.63 -13.02
C PRO A 308 -9.91 14.49 -11.77
N ASP A 309 -10.16 13.45 -10.95
CA ASP A 309 -9.44 13.21 -9.70
C ASP A 309 -8.26 12.24 -9.85
N ALA A 310 -7.99 11.76 -11.07
CA ALA A 310 -6.76 11.06 -11.42
C ALA A 310 -5.64 12.09 -11.65
N THR A 311 -5.06 12.57 -10.55
CA THR A 311 -4.04 13.63 -10.53
C THR A 311 -2.81 13.20 -9.76
N LEU A 312 -1.66 13.83 -10.04
CA LEU A 312 -0.40 13.61 -9.32
C LEU A 312 -0.57 13.81 -7.81
N GLU A 313 -1.31 14.85 -7.40
CA GLU A 313 -1.55 15.17 -5.99
C GLU A 313 -2.36 14.10 -5.27
N ASN A 314 -3.46 13.63 -5.89
CA ASN A 314 -4.31 12.61 -5.30
C ASN A 314 -3.60 11.25 -5.28
N ALA A 315 -2.85 10.90 -6.33
CA ALA A 315 -2.07 9.67 -6.38
C ALA A 315 -0.99 9.61 -5.30
N ASN A 316 -0.25 10.71 -5.13
CA ASN A 316 0.72 10.85 -4.04
C ASN A 316 0.04 10.73 -2.67
N THR A 317 -1.06 11.46 -2.47
CA THR A 317 -1.80 11.46 -1.20
C THR A 317 -2.27 10.05 -0.85
N TYR A 318 -2.92 9.37 -1.79
CA TYR A 318 -3.46 8.03 -1.59
C TYR A 318 -2.36 7.05 -1.22
N ASN A 319 -1.31 6.94 -2.04
CA ASN A 319 -0.25 5.96 -1.83
C ASN A 319 0.55 6.26 -0.56
N SER A 320 0.84 7.53 -0.27
CA SER A 320 1.52 7.93 0.98
C SER A 320 0.70 7.56 2.22
N ASN A 321 -0.61 7.80 2.18
CA ASN A 321 -1.49 7.50 3.30
C ASN A 321 -1.74 6.00 3.47
N LEU A 322 -1.87 5.25 2.37
CA LEU A 322 -1.96 3.80 2.38
C LEU A 322 -0.73 3.17 3.03
N ILE A 323 0.48 3.59 2.63
CA ILE A 323 1.73 3.11 3.21
C ILE A 323 1.77 3.38 4.72
N ARG A 324 1.44 4.61 5.13
CA ARG A 324 1.41 4.98 6.54
C ARG A 324 0.39 4.15 7.32
N HIS A 325 -0.81 3.96 6.77
CA HIS A 325 -1.87 3.19 7.41
C HIS A 325 -1.44 1.74 7.67
N VAL A 326 -0.87 1.06 6.66
CA VAL A 326 -0.42 -0.34 6.77
C VAL A 326 0.77 -0.47 7.74
N LEU A 327 1.77 0.40 7.63
CA LEU A 327 2.98 0.32 8.46
C LEU A 327 2.78 0.80 9.91
N ASN A 328 1.73 1.59 10.18
CA ASN A 328 1.36 1.95 11.56
C ASN A 328 0.62 0.83 12.31
N HIS A 329 0.45 -0.34 11.70
CA HIS A 329 -0.27 -1.47 12.30
C HIS A 329 -1.69 -1.12 12.78
N THR A 330 -2.36 -0.17 12.11
CA THR A 330 -3.69 0.30 12.53
C THR A 330 -4.71 -0.83 12.42
N GLY A 331 -4.62 -1.63 11.36
CA GLY A 331 -5.65 -2.61 11.01
C GLY A 331 -6.96 -1.91 10.62
N THR A 332 -8.05 -2.67 10.57
CA THR A 332 -9.38 -2.15 10.25
C THR A 332 -10.24 -2.00 11.51
N PRO A 333 -11.36 -1.25 11.47
CA PRO A 333 -12.27 -1.16 12.61
C PRO A 333 -12.76 -2.51 13.14
N LYS A 334 -13.00 -3.52 12.27
CA LYS A 334 -13.39 -4.88 12.70
C LYS A 334 -12.21 -5.69 13.25
N HIS A 335 -11.00 -5.43 12.77
CA HIS A 335 -9.77 -6.14 13.19
C HIS A 335 -8.67 -5.15 13.61
N PRO A 336 -8.86 -4.40 14.71
CA PRO A 336 -7.91 -3.37 15.12
C PRO A 336 -6.58 -3.99 15.54
N GLY A 337 -5.48 -3.36 15.15
CA GLY A 337 -4.12 -3.83 15.46
C GLY A 337 -3.61 -4.97 14.57
N ILE A 338 -4.43 -5.50 13.65
CA ILE A 338 -4.03 -6.51 12.67
C ILE A 338 -3.87 -5.83 11.33
N ALA A 339 -2.68 -5.34 11.02
CA ALA A 339 -2.44 -4.70 9.73
C ALA A 339 -2.58 -5.67 8.56
N VAL A 340 -3.11 -5.13 7.46
CA VAL A 340 -3.37 -5.86 6.23
C VAL A 340 -2.21 -5.60 5.28
N SER A 341 -1.40 -6.63 5.05
CA SER A 341 -0.30 -6.53 4.09
C SER A 341 -0.85 -6.20 2.70
N THR A 342 -0.17 -5.31 1.99
CA THR A 342 -0.72 -4.68 0.80
C THR A 342 0.33 -4.54 -0.29
N TYR A 343 -0.03 -4.86 -1.53
CA TYR A 343 0.78 -4.57 -2.71
C TYR A 343 0.21 -3.34 -3.43
N ILE A 344 1.05 -2.31 -3.56
CA ILE A 344 0.71 -1.12 -4.34
C ILE A 344 0.64 -1.49 -5.81
N TYR A 345 -0.40 -1.02 -6.48
CA TYR A 345 -0.57 -1.10 -7.91
C TYR A 345 -0.27 0.30 -8.48
N GLU A 346 0.90 0.53 -9.10
CA GLU A 346 1.98 -0.44 -9.39
C GLU A 346 3.37 0.21 -9.51
N LEU A 347 4.41 -0.57 -9.87
CA LEU A 347 5.78 -0.05 -9.94
C LEU A 347 5.97 0.96 -11.08
N TYR A 348 5.49 0.66 -12.29
CA TYR A 348 5.72 1.48 -13.48
C TYR A 348 4.42 1.95 -14.12
N ASN A 349 4.45 3.11 -14.78
CA ASN A 349 3.40 3.46 -15.74
C ASN A 349 3.46 2.50 -16.94
N GLU A 350 2.34 1.83 -17.25
CA GLU A 350 2.22 0.84 -18.32
C GLU A 350 1.61 1.48 -19.60
N ASP A 351 2.44 1.97 -20.52
CA ASP A 351 1.99 2.77 -21.68
C ASP A 351 1.20 1.97 -22.73
N THR A 352 1.29 0.64 -22.71
CA THR A 352 0.55 -0.25 -23.62
C THR A 352 -0.74 -0.81 -23.04
N ARG A 353 -1.08 -0.48 -21.77
CA ARG A 353 -2.36 -0.88 -21.16
C ARG A 353 -3.55 -0.40 -22.00
N PRO A 354 -4.52 -1.29 -22.30
CA PRO A 354 -5.77 -0.88 -22.92
C PRO A 354 -6.69 -0.21 -21.89
N GLY A 355 -7.53 0.72 -22.34
CA GLY A 355 -8.54 1.37 -21.49
C GLY A 355 -8.43 2.90 -21.51
N PRO A 356 -9.06 3.59 -20.53
CA PRO A 356 -8.93 5.03 -20.37
C PRO A 356 -7.48 5.44 -20.07
N LEU A 357 -7.21 6.74 -20.13
CA LEU A 357 -5.85 7.27 -19.92
C LEU A 357 -5.30 6.91 -18.54
N SER A 358 -6.16 6.80 -17.51
CA SER A 358 -5.77 6.39 -16.16
C SER A 358 -5.07 5.03 -16.11
N GLU A 359 -5.49 4.05 -16.92
CA GLU A 359 -4.89 2.70 -16.96
C GLU A 359 -3.40 2.71 -17.30
N LYS A 360 -2.90 3.78 -17.92
CA LYS A 360 -1.48 3.95 -18.26
C LYS A 360 -0.67 4.67 -17.19
N ASN A 361 -1.30 5.14 -16.10
CA ASN A 361 -0.73 6.13 -15.19
C ASN A 361 -0.84 5.75 -13.69
N TRP A 362 -0.83 4.45 -13.37
CA TRP A 362 -0.88 3.92 -11.99
C TRP A 362 0.50 3.77 -11.32
N GLY A 363 1.57 3.94 -12.08
CA GLY A 363 2.94 3.70 -11.64
C GLY A 363 3.44 4.68 -10.57
N LEU A 364 4.25 4.16 -9.66
CA LEU A 364 5.11 4.96 -8.79
C LEU A 364 6.28 5.59 -9.56
N PHE A 365 6.73 4.92 -10.63
CA PHE A 365 7.85 5.33 -11.49
C PHE A 365 7.44 5.35 -12.96
N ASP A 366 8.14 6.16 -13.77
CA ASP A 366 8.08 6.06 -15.22
C ASP A 366 8.92 4.87 -15.73
N ALA A 367 8.87 4.61 -17.04
CA ALA A 367 9.64 3.53 -17.67
C ALA A 367 11.16 3.68 -17.51
N ASN A 368 11.67 4.89 -17.23
CA ASN A 368 13.09 5.15 -16.99
C ASN A 368 13.50 4.92 -15.52
N GLY A 369 12.54 4.60 -14.64
CA GLY A 369 12.76 4.47 -13.20
C GLY A 369 12.81 5.81 -12.45
N ALA A 370 12.37 6.91 -13.07
CA ALA A 370 12.19 8.19 -12.39
C ALA A 370 10.85 8.20 -11.64
N PRO A 371 10.79 8.72 -10.40
CA PRO A 371 9.54 8.75 -9.63
C PRO A 371 8.53 9.69 -10.29
N ILE A 372 7.27 9.25 -10.41
CA ILE A 372 6.16 10.08 -10.92
C ILE A 372 5.78 11.15 -9.90
N TYR A 373 5.82 10.80 -8.62
CA TYR A 373 5.64 11.70 -7.48
C TYR A 373 6.48 11.21 -6.30
N VAL A 374 6.75 12.10 -5.35
CA VAL A 374 7.51 11.79 -4.14
C VAL A 374 6.55 11.45 -3.01
N LEU A 375 6.68 10.23 -2.47
CA LEU A 375 5.86 9.76 -1.36
C LEU A 375 6.23 10.46 -0.05
N HIS A 376 5.23 11.01 0.64
CA HIS A 376 5.38 11.68 1.93
C HIS A 376 5.12 10.70 3.08
N ILE A 377 6.17 10.00 3.49
CA ILE A 377 6.12 8.97 4.54
C ILE A 377 6.82 9.52 5.79
N THR A 378 6.19 10.49 6.46
CA THR A 378 6.59 10.87 7.81
C THR A 378 6.18 9.74 8.75
N ASP A 379 7.17 9.15 9.44
CA ASP A 379 7.03 8.21 10.57
C ASP A 379 6.70 6.74 10.28
N ALA A 380 6.43 6.35 9.03
CA ALA A 380 6.38 4.94 8.65
C ALA A 380 7.74 4.51 8.09
N GLY A 381 8.31 3.42 8.62
CA GLY A 381 9.68 2.98 8.32
C GLY A 381 10.01 2.94 6.82
N SER A 382 11.31 3.09 6.50
CA SER A 382 11.95 3.38 5.20
C SER A 382 11.58 2.52 3.98
N VAL A 383 10.32 2.31 3.67
CA VAL A 383 9.86 1.61 2.47
C VAL A 383 9.36 2.68 1.51
N LEU A 384 9.99 2.80 0.34
CA LEU A 384 9.66 3.73 -0.75
C LEU A 384 10.10 5.20 -0.57
N ALA A 385 10.86 5.50 0.48
CA ALA A 385 11.52 6.79 0.62
C ALA A 385 13.03 6.63 0.41
N ASN A 386 13.52 7.00 -0.77
CA ASN A 386 14.66 7.89 -0.72
C ASN A 386 14.10 9.17 -0.11
N ASP A 387 14.48 9.46 1.13
CA ASP A 387 14.04 10.64 1.85
C ASP A 387 14.42 11.91 1.06
N THR A 388 13.54 12.31 0.15
CA THR A 388 13.56 13.62 -0.50
C THR A 388 12.57 14.56 0.19
N THR A 389 12.11 14.26 1.43
CA THR A 389 11.42 15.29 2.24
C THR A 389 12.32 16.50 2.46
N ASN A 390 13.65 16.30 2.33
CA ASN A 390 14.65 17.36 2.29
C ASN A 390 14.96 17.95 0.89
N GLN A 391 14.29 17.54 -0.18
CA GLN A 391 14.44 18.12 -1.53
C GLN A 391 13.12 18.65 -2.07
N THR A 392 12.36 19.35 -1.24
CA THR A 392 11.28 20.23 -1.69
C THR A 392 11.86 21.57 -2.16
N TYR A 393 11.25 22.11 -3.21
CA TYR A 393 11.52 23.41 -3.79
C TYR A 393 10.21 24.19 -3.86
N CYS A 394 10.28 25.51 -3.93
CA CYS A 394 9.11 26.34 -4.17
C CYS A 394 9.17 26.93 -5.57
N ALA A 395 8.19 26.63 -6.42
CA ALA A 395 8.16 27.08 -7.81
C ALA A 395 6.89 27.83 -8.16
N ALA A 396 6.97 28.68 -9.18
CA ALA A 396 5.79 29.35 -9.74
C ALA A 396 4.83 28.32 -10.35
N LYS A 397 3.52 28.52 -10.18
CA LYS A 397 2.50 27.66 -10.82
C LYS A 397 2.41 27.93 -12.32
N ASP A 398 2.25 26.87 -13.10
CA ASP A 398 1.94 26.98 -14.53
C ASP A 398 0.65 27.78 -14.74
N GLY A 399 0.71 28.79 -15.61
CA GLY A 399 -0.44 29.65 -15.93
C GLY A 399 -0.81 30.67 -14.86
N ALA A 400 0.05 30.91 -13.85
CA ALA A 400 -0.16 31.99 -12.87
C ALA A 400 -0.24 33.37 -13.55
N ASP A 401 -1.06 34.26 -12.99
CA ASP A 401 -1.19 35.63 -13.48
C ASP A 401 0.16 36.36 -13.37
N VAL A 402 0.69 36.83 -14.51
CA VAL A 402 2.02 37.43 -14.62
C VAL A 402 2.17 38.67 -13.73
N LYS A 403 1.10 39.44 -13.49
CA LYS A 403 1.17 40.63 -12.62
C LYS A 403 1.25 40.24 -11.16
N LEU A 404 0.49 39.23 -10.74
CA LEU A 404 0.58 38.68 -9.39
C LEU A 404 1.95 38.03 -9.16
N LEU A 405 2.47 37.34 -10.17
CA LEU A 405 3.78 36.71 -10.12
C LEU A 405 4.91 37.73 -10.01
N GLN A 406 4.86 38.82 -10.79
CA GLN A 406 5.80 39.92 -10.68
C GLN A 406 5.73 40.60 -9.30
N ALA A 407 4.54 40.87 -8.79
CA ALA A 407 4.38 41.48 -7.47
C ALA A 407 4.90 40.59 -6.34
N ALA A 408 4.74 39.26 -6.47
CA ALA A 408 5.28 38.29 -5.52
C ALA A 408 6.81 38.19 -5.62
N LEU A 409 7.38 38.24 -6.83
CA LEU A 409 8.82 38.29 -7.07
C LEU A 409 9.44 39.56 -6.46
N ASP A 410 8.88 40.73 -6.73
CA ASP A 410 9.34 42.01 -6.16
C ASP A 410 9.29 41.99 -4.63
N TRP A 411 8.25 41.36 -4.07
CA TRP A 411 8.13 41.17 -2.63
C TRP A 411 9.22 40.25 -2.08
N ALA A 412 9.47 39.10 -2.71
CA ALA A 412 10.49 38.14 -2.28
C ALA A 412 11.90 38.78 -2.27
N CYS A 413 12.25 39.50 -3.33
CA CYS A 413 13.54 40.18 -3.48
C CYS A 413 13.69 41.44 -2.60
N GLY A 414 12.57 42.05 -2.19
CA GLY A 414 12.55 43.23 -1.33
C GLY A 414 12.23 42.89 0.12
N PRO A 415 10.98 43.06 0.58
CA PRO A 415 10.54 42.72 1.94
C PRO A 415 10.89 41.29 2.41
N GLY A 416 10.86 40.32 1.51
CA GLY A 416 11.21 38.91 1.76
C GLY A 416 12.70 38.65 1.92
N LYS A 417 13.56 39.64 1.63
CA LYS A 417 15.03 39.62 1.83
C LYS A 417 15.78 38.50 1.11
N VAL A 418 15.22 37.99 0.01
CA VAL A 418 15.95 37.08 -0.87
C VAL A 418 17.02 37.83 -1.64
N ASP A 419 18.23 37.28 -1.73
CA ASP A 419 19.28 37.81 -2.59
C ASP A 419 19.00 37.47 -4.07
N CYS A 420 18.35 38.42 -4.74
CA CYS A 420 18.05 38.33 -6.16
C CYS A 420 19.13 38.93 -7.07
N SER A 421 20.33 39.22 -6.56
CA SER A 421 21.43 39.75 -7.38
C SER A 421 21.80 38.81 -8.53
N GLN A 422 21.60 37.51 -8.36
CA GLN A 422 21.85 36.46 -9.36
C GLN A 422 20.86 36.49 -10.54
N LEU A 423 19.77 37.25 -10.45
CA LEU A 423 18.79 37.47 -11.52
C LEU A 423 19.10 38.73 -12.35
N ALA A 424 20.19 39.44 -12.07
CA ALA A 424 20.59 40.59 -12.87
C ALA A 424 21.19 40.17 -14.22
N GLN A 425 21.01 41.00 -15.24
CA GLN A 425 21.55 40.76 -16.58
C GLN A 425 23.06 40.41 -16.53
N GLY A 426 23.43 39.26 -17.10
CA GLY A 426 24.81 38.75 -17.10
C GLY A 426 25.19 37.88 -15.90
N GLN A 427 24.26 37.58 -14.99
CA GLN A 427 24.45 36.63 -13.88
C GLN A 427 23.97 35.21 -14.24
N PRO A 428 24.43 34.17 -13.52
CA PRO A 428 24.16 32.77 -13.87
C PRO A 428 22.70 32.35 -13.88
N CYS A 429 21.82 33.04 -13.14
CA CYS A 429 20.39 32.71 -13.03
C CYS A 429 19.48 33.70 -13.78
N TYR A 430 20.05 34.51 -14.68
CA TYR A 430 19.27 35.44 -15.51
C TYR A 430 18.47 34.74 -16.61
N GLU A 431 19.02 33.67 -17.20
CA GLU A 431 18.36 32.95 -18.28
C GLU A 431 17.62 31.69 -17.77
N PRO A 432 16.42 31.40 -18.26
CA PRO A 432 15.65 32.20 -19.23
C PRO A 432 15.08 33.49 -18.62
N ASP A 433 15.14 34.60 -19.38
CA ASP A 433 14.61 35.91 -18.96
C ASP A 433 13.06 35.95 -18.99
N THR A 434 12.45 35.26 -18.03
CA THR A 434 11.00 35.25 -17.84
C THR A 434 10.64 35.45 -16.37
N VAL A 435 9.51 36.12 -16.14
CA VAL A 435 8.99 36.39 -14.78
C VAL A 435 8.77 35.08 -14.00
N ALA A 436 8.35 34.01 -14.65
CA ALA A 436 8.09 32.73 -13.99
C ALA A 436 9.35 32.04 -13.47
N GLU A 437 10.44 32.12 -14.23
CA GLU A 437 11.70 31.45 -13.91
C GLU A 437 12.47 32.25 -12.85
N HIS A 438 12.44 33.59 -12.97
CA HIS A 438 12.95 34.49 -11.92
C HIS A 438 12.15 34.37 -10.62
N ALA A 439 10.82 34.28 -10.70
CA ALA A 439 9.95 34.06 -9.55
C ALA A 439 10.23 32.70 -8.89
N THR A 440 10.39 31.64 -9.68
CA THR A 440 10.75 30.31 -9.17
C THR A 440 12.05 30.32 -8.39
N TYR A 441 13.10 30.98 -8.90
CA TYR A 441 14.34 31.15 -8.16
C TYR A 441 14.13 31.88 -6.82
N ALA A 442 13.43 33.02 -6.85
CA ALA A 442 13.22 33.83 -5.66
C ALA A 442 12.33 33.13 -4.61
N PHE A 443 11.29 32.42 -5.04
CA PHE A 443 10.38 31.68 -4.18
C PHE A 443 11.09 30.51 -3.52
N ASP A 444 11.88 29.74 -4.27
CA ASP A 444 12.66 28.63 -3.73
C ASP A 444 13.69 29.10 -2.69
N ALA A 445 14.37 30.22 -2.97
CA ALA A 445 15.31 30.81 -2.02
C ALA A 445 14.62 31.29 -0.74
N TYR A 446 13.45 31.95 -0.86
CA TYR A 446 12.66 32.37 0.30
C TYR A 446 12.15 31.19 1.13
N TYR A 447 11.61 30.17 0.47
CA TYR A 447 11.13 28.94 1.08
C TYR A 447 12.24 28.23 1.86
N LYS A 448 13.44 28.11 1.28
CA LYS A 448 14.62 27.54 1.95
C LYS A 448 15.08 28.39 3.14
N MET A 449 15.08 29.71 3.01
CA MET A 449 15.47 30.62 4.09
C MET A 449 14.53 30.51 5.30
N ASN A 450 13.25 30.21 5.08
CA ASN A 450 12.23 30.05 6.11
C ASN A 450 12.04 28.60 6.55
N GLY A 451 13.09 27.77 6.45
CA GLY A 451 13.06 26.41 6.98
C GLY A 451 12.13 25.45 6.23
N LYS A 452 11.79 25.77 4.98
CA LYS A 452 10.88 24.97 4.13
C LYS A 452 9.46 24.85 4.68
N ASP A 453 9.03 25.87 5.44
CA ASP A 453 7.65 25.98 5.91
C ASP A 453 6.67 26.05 4.72
N PRO A 454 5.63 25.21 4.66
CA PRO A 454 4.64 25.27 3.60
C PRO A 454 3.96 26.63 3.44
N GLU A 455 3.76 27.38 4.52
CA GLU A 455 3.18 28.73 4.46
C GLU A 455 4.10 29.73 3.74
N ALA A 456 5.41 29.48 3.77
CA ALA A 456 6.40 30.30 3.06
C ALA A 456 6.40 30.06 1.54
N CYS A 457 5.64 29.09 1.02
CA CYS A 457 5.51 28.78 -0.40
C CYS A 457 4.08 29.02 -0.96
N ASP A 458 3.30 29.89 -0.34
CA ASP A 458 1.98 30.26 -0.86
C ASP A 458 2.04 31.42 -1.86
N PHE A 459 2.75 32.50 -1.52
CA PHE A 459 2.85 33.74 -2.32
C PHE A 459 1.49 34.27 -2.83
N LYS A 460 0.43 34.16 -2.02
CA LYS A 460 -0.96 34.48 -2.42
C LYS A 460 -1.50 33.56 -3.52
N GLY A 461 -1.13 32.29 -3.44
CA GLY A 461 -1.59 31.20 -4.31
C GLY A 461 -0.90 31.07 -5.66
N VAL A 462 0.12 31.88 -5.98
CA VAL A 462 0.83 31.81 -7.29
C VAL A 462 2.03 30.87 -7.30
N ALA A 463 2.41 30.34 -6.14
CA ALA A 463 3.49 29.37 -5.99
C ALA A 463 2.96 28.03 -5.46
N ALA A 464 3.72 26.97 -5.67
CA ALA A 464 3.47 25.66 -5.12
C ALA A 464 4.78 24.97 -4.74
N ILE A 465 4.72 24.15 -3.69
CA ILE A 465 5.83 23.28 -3.34
C ILE A 465 5.90 22.18 -4.40
N THR A 466 7.08 22.02 -4.97
CA THR A 466 7.41 20.97 -5.93
C THR A 466 8.58 20.15 -5.43
N THR A 467 8.69 18.92 -5.90
CA THR A 467 9.84 18.05 -5.66
C THR A 467 10.72 17.89 -6.90
N SER A 468 10.30 18.47 -8.02
CA SER A 468 11.17 18.63 -9.19
C SER A 468 12.13 19.79 -8.95
N ASN A 469 13.43 19.57 -9.16
CA ASN A 469 14.42 20.62 -9.02
C ASN A 469 14.27 21.64 -10.16
N PRO A 470 13.84 22.89 -9.87
CA PRO A 470 13.62 23.88 -10.92
C PRO A 470 14.92 24.32 -11.62
N SER A 471 16.09 24.02 -11.05
CA SER A 471 17.39 24.32 -11.67
C SER A 471 17.78 23.35 -12.80
N LYS A 472 16.94 22.36 -13.13
CA LYS A 472 17.10 21.52 -14.31
C LYS A 472 15.89 21.73 -15.23
N PRO A 473 16.08 22.24 -16.44
CA PRO A 473 14.99 22.27 -17.42
C PRO A 473 14.54 20.83 -17.69
N ASN A 474 13.22 20.59 -17.69
CA ASN A 474 12.66 19.35 -18.22
C ASN A 474 13.11 19.21 -19.68
N SER A 475 14.04 18.29 -19.94
CA SER A 475 14.46 17.90 -21.28
C SER A 475 13.48 16.91 -21.90
#